data_AF-A0A2N3T895-F1
#
_entry.id   AF-A0A2N3T895-F1
#
_cell.length_a   1.000
_cell.length_b   1.000
_cell.length_c   1.000
_cell.angle_alpha   90.00
_cell.angle_beta   90.00
_cell.angle_gamma   90.00
#
_symmetry.space_group_name_H-M   'P 1'
#
loop_
_entity.id
_entity.type
_entity.pdbx_description
1 polymer ?
#
loop_
_entity_poly.entity_id
_entity_poly.type
_entity_poly.pdbx_seq_one_letter_code
_entity_poly.pdbx_strand_id
1 'polypeptide(L)'
;MKPKNSKERRNSILKFSLLFIFTVTLIVLAFFFDFDRVPLKENSVLREQSKSIKTEIQFQEKFSSEMFAIRSLLDSLDTPGQNIQYINALINSKIVDLQKSIPEEDSTYRYNMYNSIVKSFVDLQGLKTKLKEFEDVDAQLDEYEEELERVNQELEKANRYLDALRR
;
A
#
# COMPACT_ATOMS: atom_id res chain seq x y z
N MET A 1 -28.19 61.20 -62.54
CA MET A 1 -26.77 61.59 -62.68
C MET A 1 -25.88 60.44 -62.20
N LYS A 2 -24.96 59.93 -63.02
CA LYS A 2 -23.97 58.94 -62.55
C LYS A 2 -22.91 59.70 -61.72
N PRO A 3 -22.60 59.26 -60.48
CA PRO A 3 -21.62 59.97 -59.66
C PRO A 3 -20.24 59.92 -60.33
N LYS A 4 -19.60 61.09 -60.45
CA LYS A 4 -18.27 61.28 -61.09
C LYS A 4 -17.16 60.48 -60.39
N ASN A 5 -17.37 60.13 -59.12
CA ASN A 5 -16.47 59.30 -58.31
C ASN A 5 -16.88 57.81 -58.26
N SER A 6 -17.34 57.22 -59.35
CA SER A 6 -17.64 55.78 -59.38
C SER A 6 -16.37 54.92 -59.39
N LYS A 7 -15.29 55.42 -60.00
CA LYS A 7 -14.02 54.70 -60.17
C LYS A 7 -13.21 54.62 -58.88
N GLU A 8 -13.09 55.70 -58.11
CA GLU A 8 -12.35 55.64 -56.84
C GLU A 8 -13.17 54.89 -55.78
N ARG A 9 -14.50 55.03 -55.76
CA ARG A 9 -15.37 54.22 -54.89
C ARG A 9 -15.16 52.72 -55.11
N ARG A 10 -15.10 52.26 -56.37
CA ARG A 10 -14.85 50.84 -56.68
C ARG A 10 -13.45 50.39 -56.23
N ASN A 11 -12.43 51.24 -56.39
CA ASN A 11 -11.07 50.93 -55.93
C ASN A 11 -10.97 50.87 -54.40
N SER A 12 -11.62 51.80 -53.69
CA SER A 12 -11.67 51.81 -52.23
C SER A 12 -12.42 50.62 -51.67
N ILE A 13 -13.54 50.22 -52.29
CA ILE A 13 -14.27 49.00 -51.93
C ILE A 13 -13.39 47.77 -52.16
N LEU A 14 -12.67 47.69 -53.29
CA LEU A 14 -11.78 46.55 -53.59
C LEU A 14 -10.64 46.44 -52.55
N LYS A 15 -10.01 47.55 -52.20
CA LYS A 15 -8.96 47.61 -51.17
C LYS A 15 -9.49 47.23 -49.79
N PHE A 16 -10.68 47.71 -49.44
CA PHE A 16 -11.34 47.36 -48.19
C PHE A 16 -11.69 45.86 -48.12
N SER A 17 -12.28 45.30 -49.17
CA SER A 17 -12.60 43.87 -49.26
C SER A 17 -11.34 43.00 -49.16
N LEU A 18 -10.24 43.39 -49.82
CA LEU A 18 -8.97 42.68 -49.72
C LEU A 18 -8.41 42.70 -48.30
N LEU A 19 -8.38 43.88 -47.67
CA LEU A 19 -7.91 44.01 -46.29
C LEU A 19 -8.79 43.23 -45.33
N PHE A 20 -10.11 43.27 -45.51
CA PHE A 20 -11.07 42.52 -44.71
C PHE A 20 -10.83 41.01 -44.81
N ILE A 21 -10.75 40.46 -46.03
CA ILE A 21 -10.48 39.04 -46.24
C ILE A 21 -9.12 38.65 -45.64
N PHE A 22 -8.11 39.49 -45.80
CA PHE A 22 -6.79 39.25 -45.20
C PHE A 22 -6.87 39.18 -43.68
N THR A 23 -7.53 40.15 -43.03
CA THR A 23 -7.68 40.17 -41.57
C THR A 23 -8.52 39.01 -41.04
N VAL A 24 -9.62 38.65 -41.72
CA VAL A 24 -10.46 37.50 -41.33
C VAL A 24 -9.67 36.20 -41.47
N THR A 25 -8.92 36.02 -42.56
CA THR A 25 -8.05 34.86 -42.74
C THR A 25 -6.99 34.76 -41.64
N LEU A 26 -6.38 35.89 -41.27
CA LEU A 26 -5.37 35.94 -40.22
C LEU A 26 -5.97 35.56 -38.86
N ILE A 27 -7.16 36.06 -38.54
CA ILE A 27 -7.91 35.70 -37.32
C ILE A 27 -8.25 34.20 -37.32
N VAL A 28 -8.80 33.67 -38.41
CA VAL A 28 -9.17 32.24 -38.52
C VAL A 28 -7.94 31.35 -38.37
N LEU A 29 -6.81 31.70 -38.99
CA LEU A 29 -5.56 30.94 -38.84
C LEU A 29 -5.03 31.00 -37.41
N ALA A 30 -5.06 32.17 -36.76
CA ALA A 30 -4.64 32.31 -35.38
C ALA A 30 -5.48 31.41 -34.44
N PHE A 31 -6.80 31.43 -34.59
CA PHE A 31 -7.69 30.56 -33.82
C PHE A 31 -7.48 29.08 -34.13
N PHE A 32 -7.32 28.70 -35.40
CA PHE A 32 -7.11 27.31 -35.82
C PHE A 32 -5.82 26.73 -35.22
N PHE A 33 -4.71 27.47 -35.27
CA PHE A 33 -3.44 27.01 -34.71
C PHE A 33 -3.41 26.99 -33.17
N ASP A 34 -4.15 27.88 -32.52
CA ASP A 34 -4.28 27.91 -31.06
C ASP A 34 -5.16 26.76 -30.55
N PHE A 35 -6.28 26.48 -31.24
CA PHE A 35 -7.27 25.48 -30.81
C PHE A 35 -6.93 24.04 -31.19
N ASP A 36 -6.16 23.78 -32.25
CA ASP A 36 -5.88 22.40 -32.67
C ASP A 36 -4.82 21.70 -31.80
N ARG A 37 -3.91 22.45 -31.17
CA ARG A 37 -2.76 21.86 -30.46
C ARG A 37 -2.96 21.71 -28.96
N VAL A 38 -3.72 22.62 -28.34
CA VAL A 38 -3.88 22.64 -26.88
C VAL A 38 -4.80 21.50 -26.38
N PRO A 39 -6.02 21.31 -26.91
CA PRO A 39 -6.97 20.32 -26.38
C PRO A 39 -6.53 18.88 -26.63
N LEU A 40 -5.87 18.59 -27.76
CA LEU A 40 -5.40 17.24 -28.08
C LEU A 40 -4.24 16.82 -27.18
N LYS A 41 -3.30 17.73 -26.93
CA LYS A 41 -2.13 17.46 -26.08
C LYS A 41 -2.50 17.38 -24.60
N GLU A 42 -3.39 18.26 -24.13
CA GLU A 42 -3.92 18.19 -22.77
C GLU A 42 -4.67 16.87 -22.53
N ASN A 43 -5.53 16.47 -23.47
CA ASN A 43 -6.27 15.21 -23.36
C ASN A 43 -5.33 13.99 -23.36
N SER A 44 -4.25 13.99 -24.17
CA SER A 44 -3.27 12.90 -24.12
C SER A 44 -2.54 12.81 -22.78
N VAL A 45 -2.12 13.95 -22.21
CA VAL A 45 -1.44 13.99 -20.90
C VAL A 45 -2.39 13.55 -19.78
N LEU A 46 -3.63 14.04 -19.79
CA LEU A 46 -4.65 13.66 -18.82
C LEU A 46 -4.97 12.16 -18.89
N ARG A 47 -5.05 11.58 -20.09
CA ARG A 47 -5.24 10.14 -20.29
C ARG A 47 -4.08 9.33 -19.74
N GLU A 48 -2.85 9.78 -19.94
CA GLU A 48 -1.66 9.13 -19.41
C GLU A 48 -1.61 9.17 -17.88
N GLN A 49 -1.88 10.33 -17.28
CA GLN A 49 -2.00 10.49 -15.83
C GLN A 49 -3.15 9.65 -15.24
N SER A 50 -4.30 9.62 -15.91
CA SER A 50 -5.43 8.79 -15.49
C SER A 50 -5.08 7.31 -15.50
N LYS A 51 -4.32 6.86 -16.51
CA LYS A 51 -3.84 5.48 -16.60
C LYS A 51 -2.89 5.13 -15.45
N SER A 52 -1.91 5.99 -15.14
CA SER A 52 -0.97 5.73 -14.03
C SER A 52 -1.67 5.71 -12.68
N ILE A 53 -2.59 6.65 -12.42
CA ILE A 53 -3.42 6.66 -11.20
C ILE A 53 -4.25 5.39 -11.10
N LYS A 54 -4.88 4.94 -12.19
CA LYS A 54 -5.69 3.71 -12.18
C LYS A 54 -4.84 2.49 -11.86
N THR A 55 -3.64 2.39 -12.41
CA THR A 55 -2.70 1.30 -12.10
C THR A 55 -2.28 1.34 -10.63
N GLU A 56 -1.99 2.53 -10.09
CA GLU A 56 -1.64 2.70 -8.67
C GLU A 56 -2.81 2.29 -7.75
N ILE A 57 -4.05 2.69 -8.05
CA ILE A 57 -5.24 2.29 -7.27
C ILE A 57 -5.41 0.78 -7.29
N GLN A 58 -5.30 0.15 -8.46
CA GLN A 58 -5.42 -1.31 -8.58
C GLN A 58 -4.33 -2.04 -7.80
N PHE A 59 -3.12 -1.51 -7.79
CA PHE A 59 -2.03 -2.03 -6.96
C PHE A 59 -2.38 -1.89 -5.47
N GLN A 60 -2.81 -0.71 -5.02
CA GLN A 60 -3.18 -0.45 -3.63
C GLN A 60 -4.32 -1.35 -3.13
N GLU A 61 -5.35 -1.56 -3.95
CA GLU A 61 -6.46 -2.47 -3.64
C GLU A 61 -5.95 -3.89 -3.44
N LYS A 62 -5.12 -4.39 -4.37
CA LYS A 62 -4.54 -5.73 -4.28
C LYS A 62 -3.62 -5.87 -3.07
N PHE A 63 -2.74 -4.90 -2.86
CA PHE A 63 -1.80 -4.88 -1.74
C PHE A 63 -2.57 -4.92 -0.41
N SER A 64 -3.60 -4.08 -0.26
CA SER A 64 -4.45 -4.07 0.92
C SER A 64 -5.17 -5.39 1.14
N SER A 65 -5.66 -6.04 0.07
CA SER A 65 -6.33 -7.33 0.18
C SER A 65 -5.41 -8.43 0.71
N GLU A 66 -4.16 -8.49 0.22
CA GLU A 66 -3.17 -9.45 0.72
C GLU A 66 -2.77 -9.15 2.18
N MET A 67 -2.69 -7.86 2.56
CA MET A 67 -2.49 -7.48 3.97
C MET A 67 -3.60 -8.02 4.88
N PHE A 68 -4.87 -7.90 4.45
CA PHE A 68 -5.99 -8.45 5.22
C PHE A 68 -5.92 -9.97 5.35
N ALA A 69 -5.46 -10.66 4.30
CA ALA A 69 -5.25 -12.11 4.36
C ALA A 69 -4.14 -12.48 5.36
N ILE A 70 -3.01 -11.79 5.35
CA ILE A 70 -1.92 -12.00 6.32
C ILE A 70 -2.42 -11.74 7.75
N ARG A 71 -3.16 -10.66 7.97
CA ARG A 71 -3.75 -10.34 9.27
C ARG A 71 -4.69 -11.44 9.75
N SER A 72 -5.58 -11.94 8.90
CA SER A 72 -6.48 -13.03 9.27
C SER A 72 -5.74 -14.30 9.68
N LEU A 73 -4.59 -14.59 9.04
CA LEU A 73 -3.73 -15.71 9.42
C LEU A 73 -3.02 -15.46 10.76
N LEU A 74 -2.54 -14.23 11.00
CA LEU A 74 -1.96 -13.85 12.29
C LEU A 74 -2.97 -13.96 13.43
N ASP A 75 -4.23 -13.58 13.21
CA ASP A 75 -5.31 -13.73 14.19
C ASP A 75 -5.61 -15.22 14.46
N SER A 76 -5.36 -16.09 13.47
CA SER A 76 -5.53 -17.54 13.62
C SER A 76 -4.46 -18.20 14.51
N LEU A 77 -3.30 -17.56 14.72
CA LEU A 77 -2.27 -18.05 15.66
C LEU A 77 -2.75 -18.04 17.12
N ASP A 78 -3.72 -17.19 17.44
CA ASP A 78 -4.29 -17.10 18.79
C ASP A 78 -5.37 -18.17 19.03
N THR A 79 -5.77 -18.91 17.99
CA THR A 79 -6.85 -19.90 18.07
C THR A 79 -6.35 -21.25 18.60
N PRO A 80 -6.91 -21.79 19.70
CA PRO A 80 -6.51 -23.09 20.23
C PRO A 80 -6.72 -24.25 19.24
N GLY A 81 -5.83 -25.24 19.27
CA GLY A 81 -5.93 -26.47 18.47
C GLY A 81 -5.51 -26.33 17.00
N GLN A 82 -5.02 -25.18 16.59
CA GLN A 82 -4.47 -24.97 15.25
C GLN A 82 -3.03 -25.47 15.12
N ASN A 83 -2.65 -25.90 13.91
CA ASN A 83 -1.25 -26.21 13.62
C ASN A 83 -0.45 -24.92 13.40
N ILE A 84 0.15 -24.42 14.48
CA ILE A 84 0.94 -23.18 14.51
C ILE A 84 2.06 -23.20 13.48
N GLN A 85 2.74 -24.33 13.30
CA GLN A 85 3.85 -24.45 12.35
C GLN A 85 3.38 -24.30 10.90
N TYR A 86 2.25 -24.91 10.56
CA TYR A 86 1.61 -24.76 9.25
C TYR A 86 1.16 -23.32 8.99
N ILE A 87 0.48 -22.69 9.96
CA ILE A 87 0.02 -21.30 9.84
C ILE A 87 1.22 -20.36 9.68
N ASN A 88 2.29 -20.55 10.46
CA ASN A 88 3.51 -19.75 10.33
C ASN A 88 4.19 -19.89 8.96
N ALA A 89 4.22 -21.10 8.39
CA ALA A 89 4.73 -21.29 7.03
C ALA A 89 3.87 -20.55 6.00
N LEU A 90 2.54 -20.57 6.16
CA LEU A 90 1.62 -19.88 5.27
C LEU A 90 1.74 -18.35 5.37
N ILE A 91 1.86 -17.81 6.59
CA ILE A 91 2.11 -16.38 6.83
C ILE A 91 3.41 -15.95 6.15
N ASN A 92 4.49 -16.70 6.35
CA ASN A 92 5.78 -16.42 5.72
C ASN A 92 5.68 -16.37 4.19
N SER A 93 5.01 -17.36 3.58
CA SER A 93 4.78 -17.38 2.13
C SER A 93 4.04 -16.12 1.67
N LYS A 94 2.97 -15.75 2.38
CA LYS A 94 2.15 -14.58 2.04
C LYS A 94 2.89 -13.25 2.20
N ILE A 95 3.72 -13.12 3.24
CA ILE A 95 4.60 -11.95 3.43
C ILE A 95 5.60 -11.84 2.28
N VAL A 96 6.22 -12.96 1.86
CA VAL A 96 7.15 -12.98 0.73
C VAL A 96 6.45 -12.60 -0.57
N ASP A 97 5.24 -13.09 -0.80
CA ASP A 97 4.44 -12.73 -1.98
C ASP A 97 4.05 -11.25 -1.98
N LEU A 98 3.68 -10.70 -0.81
CA LEU A 98 3.41 -9.28 -0.64
C LEU A 98 4.66 -8.43 -0.93
N GLN A 99 5.82 -8.83 -0.41
CA GLN A 99 7.11 -8.16 -0.67
C GLN A 99 7.44 -8.13 -2.16
N LYS A 100 7.28 -9.26 -2.86
CA LYS A 100 7.53 -9.38 -4.30
C LYS A 100 6.55 -8.56 -5.15
N SER A 101 5.37 -8.25 -4.63
CA SER A 101 4.37 -7.46 -5.35
C SER A 101 4.75 -5.97 -5.44
N ILE A 102 5.59 -5.49 -4.53
CA ILE A 102 6.02 -4.09 -4.49
C ILE A 102 6.83 -3.80 -5.77
N PRO A 103 6.46 -2.78 -6.56
CA PRO A 103 7.21 -2.39 -7.75
C PRO A 103 8.69 -2.13 -7.44
N GLU A 104 9.57 -2.45 -8.40
CA GLU A 104 11.03 -2.28 -8.26
C GLU A 104 11.42 -0.86 -7.85
N GLU A 105 12.60 -0.75 -7.22
CA GLU A 105 13.15 0.43 -6.53
C GLU A 105 13.18 1.70 -7.39
N ASP A 106 12.04 2.37 -7.53
CA ASP A 106 12.04 3.82 -7.62
C ASP A 106 12.08 4.34 -6.19
N SER A 107 13.15 5.06 -5.84
CA SER A 107 13.49 5.67 -4.53
C SER A 107 12.45 6.66 -4.01
N THR A 108 11.21 6.23 -4.00
CA THR A 108 10.01 6.99 -3.72
C THR A 108 9.57 6.72 -2.29
N TYR A 109 8.94 7.71 -1.69
CA TYR A 109 8.31 7.58 -0.38
C TYR A 109 7.36 6.37 -0.29
N ARG A 110 6.66 6.03 -1.38
CA ARG A 110 5.71 4.91 -1.45
C ARG A 110 6.39 3.55 -1.32
N TYR A 111 7.53 3.35 -1.99
CA TYR A 111 8.30 2.10 -1.88
C TYR A 111 8.71 1.82 -0.42
N ASN A 112 9.26 2.83 0.25
CA ASN A 112 9.66 2.72 1.66
C ASN A 112 8.46 2.48 2.59
N MET A 113 7.32 3.10 2.30
CA MET A 113 6.07 2.88 3.04
C MET A 113 5.62 1.41 2.93
N TYR A 114 5.54 0.85 1.71
CA TYR A 114 5.12 -0.54 1.52
C TYR A 114 6.09 -1.52 2.19
N ASN A 115 7.40 -1.32 2.06
CA ASN A 115 8.41 -2.13 2.76
C ASN A 115 8.28 -2.06 4.29
N SER A 116 8.00 -0.87 4.83
CA SER A 116 7.81 -0.70 6.28
C SER A 116 6.59 -1.47 6.77
N ILE A 117 5.52 -1.51 5.96
CA ILE A 117 4.32 -2.31 6.25
C ILE A 117 4.66 -3.81 6.23
N VAL A 118 5.37 -4.29 5.20
CA VAL A 118 5.78 -5.71 5.12
C VAL A 118 6.64 -6.08 6.33
N LYS A 119 7.63 -5.25 6.67
CA LYS A 119 8.46 -5.45 7.85
C LYS A 119 7.64 -5.54 9.14
N SER A 120 6.62 -4.70 9.28
CA SER A 120 5.73 -4.74 10.44
C SER A 120 5.01 -6.09 10.57
N PHE A 121 4.63 -6.74 9.46
CA PHE A 121 4.05 -8.09 9.50
C PHE A 121 5.06 -9.15 9.91
N VAL A 122 6.31 -9.06 9.46
CA VAL A 122 7.41 -9.95 9.91
C VAL A 122 7.60 -9.81 11.42
N ASP A 123 7.69 -8.56 11.91
CA ASP A 123 7.87 -8.27 13.33
C ASP A 123 6.68 -8.79 14.15
N LEU A 124 5.44 -8.57 13.69
CA LEU A 124 4.23 -9.08 14.34
C LEU A 124 4.19 -10.61 14.41
N GLN A 125 4.55 -11.30 13.32
CA GLN A 125 4.62 -12.75 13.31
C GLN A 125 5.64 -13.27 14.34
N GLY A 126 6.83 -12.67 14.36
CA GLY A 126 7.89 -13.02 15.30
C GLY A 126 7.46 -12.79 16.76
N LEU A 127 6.81 -11.66 17.04
CA LEU A 127 6.30 -11.34 18.38
C LEU A 127 5.19 -12.30 18.82
N LYS A 128 4.23 -12.60 17.95
CA LYS A 128 3.15 -13.57 18.27
C LYS A 128 3.69 -14.97 18.51
N THR A 129 4.66 -15.41 17.71
CA THR A 129 5.28 -16.73 17.90
C THR A 129 6.00 -16.82 19.25
N LYS A 130 6.80 -15.80 19.60
CA LYS A 130 7.45 -15.73 20.92
C LYS A 130 6.46 -15.67 22.08
N LEU A 131 5.35 -14.93 21.92
CA LEU A 131 4.33 -14.86 22.95
C LEU A 131 3.72 -16.23 23.23
N LYS A 132 3.51 -17.05 22.19
CA LYS A 132 3.06 -18.44 22.35
C LYS A 132 4.08 -19.34 23.02
N GLU A 133 5.37 -19.18 22.69
CA GLU A 133 6.44 -19.90 23.39
C GLU A 133 6.45 -19.59 24.91
N PHE A 134 6.10 -18.36 25.32
CA PHE A 134 6.01 -18.00 26.74
C PHE A 134 4.77 -18.57 27.44
N GLU A 135 3.64 -18.76 26.75
CA GLU A 135 2.44 -19.38 27.33
C GLU A 135 2.73 -20.82 27.79
N ASP A 136 3.54 -21.56 27.03
CA ASP A 136 3.99 -22.90 27.41
C ASP A 136 4.96 -22.87 28.61
N VAL A 137 5.77 -21.81 28.74
CA VAL A 137 6.73 -21.64 29.85
C VAL A 137 6.01 -21.30 31.16
N ASP A 138 4.98 -20.47 31.13
CA ASP A 138 4.19 -20.14 32.32
C ASP A 138 3.54 -21.41 32.89
N ALA A 139 2.99 -22.28 32.04
CA ALA A 139 2.43 -23.55 32.48
C ALA A 139 3.48 -24.49 33.11
N GLN A 140 4.72 -24.50 32.59
CA GLN A 140 5.82 -25.27 33.18
C GLN A 140 6.29 -24.70 34.52
N LEU A 141 6.28 -23.37 34.66
CA LEU A 141 6.61 -22.70 35.91
C LEU A 141 5.62 -23.07 37.02
N ASP A 142 4.32 -23.06 36.72
CA ASP A 142 3.28 -23.48 37.66
C ASP A 142 3.50 -24.94 38.12
N GLU A 143 3.80 -25.86 37.19
CA GLU A 143 4.11 -27.26 37.52
C GLU A 143 5.37 -27.39 38.41
N TYR A 144 6.42 -26.62 38.11
CA TYR A 144 7.64 -26.61 38.91
C TYR A 144 7.45 -26.01 40.31
N GLU A 145 6.60 -25.00 40.46
CA GLU A 145 6.26 -24.45 41.78
C GLU A 145 5.51 -25.46 42.63
N GLU A 146 4.51 -26.16 42.08
CA GLU A 146 3.78 -27.22 42.78
C GLU A 146 4.70 -28.37 43.22
N GLU A 147 5.59 -28.82 42.32
CA GLU A 147 6.51 -29.92 42.62
C GLU A 147 7.55 -29.52 43.67
N LEU A 148 8.04 -28.27 43.63
CA LEU A 148 8.95 -27.74 44.63
C LEU A 148 8.30 -27.66 46.00
N GLU A 149 7.02 -27.26 46.08
CA GLU A 149 6.27 -27.26 47.32
C GLU A 149 6.08 -28.68 47.87
N ARG A 150 5.73 -29.65 46.99
CA ARG A 150 5.62 -31.07 47.36
C ARG A 150 6.93 -31.62 47.93
N VAL A 151 8.04 -31.41 47.23
CA VAL A 151 9.37 -31.88 47.66
C VAL A 151 9.77 -31.24 48.99
N ASN A 152 9.50 -29.95 49.19
CA ASN A 152 9.77 -29.28 50.46
C ASN A 152 8.97 -29.91 51.62
N GLN A 153 7.68 -30.21 51.41
CA GLN A 153 6.85 -30.89 52.42
C GLN A 153 7.36 -32.30 52.73
N GLU A 154 7.79 -33.06 51.71
CA GLU A 154 8.38 -34.40 51.90
C GLU A 154 9.71 -34.34 52.66
N LEU A 155 10.57 -33.39 52.33
CA LEU A 155 11.84 -33.16 53.02
C LEU A 155 11.61 -32.78 54.48
N GLU A 156 10.63 -31.92 54.75
CA GLU A 156 10.27 -31.55 56.12
C GLU A 156 9.76 -32.75 56.92
N LYS A 157 8.93 -33.61 56.31
CA LYS A 157 8.48 -34.88 56.93
C LYS A 157 9.67 -35.81 57.20
N ALA A 158 10.56 -35.99 56.24
CA ALA A 158 11.74 -36.85 56.39
C ALA A 158 12.67 -36.36 57.52
N ASN A 159 12.90 -35.06 57.62
CA ASN A 159 13.67 -34.45 58.70
C ASN A 159 13.02 -34.69 60.07
N ARG A 160 11.69 -34.52 60.18
CA ARG A 160 10.95 -34.83 61.41
C ARG A 160 11.08 -36.31 61.81
N TYR A 161 11.04 -37.24 60.84
CA TYR A 161 11.27 -38.67 61.09
C TYR A 161 12.69 -38.95 61.59
N LEU A 162 13.70 -38.33 60.98
CA LEU A 162 15.10 -38.47 61.41
C LEU A 162 15.33 -37.94 62.83
N ASP A 163 14.74 -36.80 63.17
CA ASP A 163 14.83 -36.22 64.51
C ASP A 163 14.14 -37.11 65.56
N ALA A 164 13.03 -37.76 65.20
CA ALA A 164 12.37 -38.72 66.07
C ALA A 164 13.22 -39.98 66.32
N LEU A 165 14.01 -40.43 65.34
CA LEU A 165 14.93 -41.57 65.45
C LEU A 165 16.24 -41.24 66.18
N ARG A 166 16.59 -39.95 66.30
CA ARG A 166 17.79 -39.47 67.01
C ARG A 166 17.56 -39.25 68.51
N ARG A 167 16.32 -39.31 68.98
CA ARG A 167 15.95 -39.26 70.41
C ARG A 167 15.79 -40.66 70.97
#